data_AF-A0A0M3AMK4-F1
#
_entry.id   AF-A0A0M3AMK4-F1
#
_cell.length_a   1.000
_cell.length_b   1.000
_cell.length_c   1.000
_cell.angle_alpha   90.00
_cell.angle_beta   90.00
_cell.angle_gamma   90.00
#
_symmetry.space_group_name_H-M   'P 1'
#
loop_
_entity.id
_entity.type
_entity.pdbx_description
1 polymer ?
#
loop_
_entity_poly.entity_id
_entity_poly.type
_entity_poly.pdbx_seq_one_letter_code
_entity_poly.pdbx_strand_id
1 'polypeptide(L)'
;MVGISVEAERRRRGMSQTVLSSKAGISTAWLRQLECGHPNVKLEAHFSCVEALGLTPMAVLLPTLFAAQRVPLPPQLLQSNLTALGPILVETVISWHVGELRKFLTRDDLS
;
A
#
# COMPACT_ATOMS: atom_id res chain seq x y z
N MET A 1 9.50 -5.40 3.29
CA MET A 1 9.90 -4.43 2.25
C MET A 1 9.46 -3.00 2.54
N VAL A 2 8.22 -2.75 3.01
CA VAL A 2 7.73 -1.38 3.28
C VAL A 2 8.63 -0.57 4.23
N GLY A 3 9.19 -1.21 5.27
CA GLY A 3 10.13 -0.57 6.19
C GLY A 3 11.36 0.06 5.52
N ILE A 4 11.93 -0.62 4.53
CA ILE A 4 13.11 -0.14 3.78
C ILE A 4 12.75 1.09 2.94
N SER A 5 11.58 1.07 2.29
CA SER A 5 11.10 2.22 1.51
C SER A 5 10.82 3.44 2.38
N VAL A 6 10.22 3.24 3.57
CA VAL A 6 9.99 4.30 4.56
C VAL A 6 11.30 4.88 5.06
N GLU A 7 12.28 4.04 5.39
CA GLU A 7 13.61 4.47 5.83
C GLU A 7 14.32 5.29 4.73
N ALA A 8 14.33 4.77 3.50
CA ALA A 8 14.97 5.42 2.37
C ALA A 8 14.38 6.81 2.10
N GLU A 9 13.06 6.93 2.07
CA GLU A 9 12.39 8.22 1.84
C GLU A 9 12.57 9.20 3.00
N ARG A 10 12.53 8.70 4.24
CA ARG A 10 12.80 9.52 5.43
C ARG A 10 14.21 10.11 5.38
N ARG A 11 15.22 9.28 5.07
CA ARG A 11 16.62 9.71 4.92
C ARG A 11 16.78 10.68 3.76
N ARG A 12 16.14 10.43 2.61
CA ARG A 12 16.16 11.33 1.44
C ARG A 12 15.68 12.74 1.77
N ARG A 13 14.72 12.86 2.69
CA ARG A 13 14.17 14.16 3.16
C ARG A 13 14.86 14.73 4.39
N GLY A 14 15.97 14.13 4.84
CA GLY A 14 16.72 14.60 6.03
C GLY A 14 15.94 14.49 7.34
N MET A 15 14.90 13.65 7.41
CA MET A 15 14.07 13.51 8.61
C MET A 15 14.66 12.51 9.61
N SER A 16 14.63 12.84 10.89
CA SER A 16 14.93 11.87 11.96
C SER A 16 13.73 10.95 12.21
N GLN A 17 13.96 9.80 12.86
CA GLN A 17 12.87 8.90 13.26
C GLN A 17 11.86 9.61 14.17
N THR A 18 12.32 10.46 15.10
CA THR A 18 11.46 11.25 15.99
C THR A 18 10.54 12.21 15.24
N VAL A 19 11.04 12.84 14.17
CA VAL A 19 10.23 13.75 13.35
C VAL A 19 9.17 12.99 12.59
N LEU A 20 9.52 11.87 11.94
CA LEU A 20 8.54 11.07 11.21
C LEU A 20 7.52 10.43 12.14
N SER A 21 7.95 9.89 13.29
CA SER A 21 7.06 9.24 14.24
C SER A 21 6.02 10.21 14.81
N SER A 22 6.44 11.45 15.11
CA SER A 22 5.54 12.50 15.57
C SER A 22 4.52 12.89 14.51
N LYS A 23 4.94 13.02 13.24
CA LYS A 23 4.02 13.31 12.12
C LYS A 23 3.03 12.19 11.85
N ALA A 24 3.46 10.94 12.01
CA ALA A 24 2.65 9.76 11.77
C ALA A 24 1.83 9.31 13.00
N GLY A 25 1.95 9.98 14.14
CA GLY A 25 1.22 9.60 15.37
C GLY A 25 1.62 8.26 15.97
N ILE A 26 2.86 7.82 15.76
CA ILE A 26 3.41 6.52 16.20
C ILE A 26 4.63 6.71 17.12
N SER A 27 5.01 5.68 17.87
CA SER A 27 6.22 5.74 18.69
C SER A 27 7.49 5.58 17.86
N THR A 28 8.58 6.20 18.30
CA THR A 28 9.92 6.06 17.67
C THR A 28 10.43 4.63 17.71
N ALA A 29 10.21 3.94 18.84
CA ALA A 29 10.56 2.52 18.99
C ALA A 29 9.82 1.65 17.96
N TRP A 30 8.57 1.98 17.67
CA TRP A 30 7.78 1.26 16.67
C TRP A 30 8.23 1.58 15.25
N LEU A 31 8.51 2.85 14.92
CA LEU A 31 9.07 3.22 13.61
C LEU A 31 10.39 2.49 13.33
N ARG A 32 11.22 2.30 14.36
CA ARG A 32 12.44 1.48 14.27
C ARG A 32 12.13 0.02 13.96
N GLN A 33 11.13 -0.58 14.61
CA GLN A 33 10.69 -1.96 14.31
C GLN A 33 10.20 -2.10 12.86
N LEU A 34 9.43 -1.12 12.37
CA LEU A 34 9.01 -1.03 10.98
C LEU A 34 10.22 -1.02 10.03
N GLU A 35 11.16 -0.10 10.21
CA GLU A 35 12.36 0.03 9.37
C GLU A 35 13.25 -1.22 9.42
N CYS A 36 13.33 -1.89 10.57
CA CYS A 36 14.04 -3.16 10.74
C CYS A 36 13.28 -4.40 10.24
N GLY A 37 12.05 -4.24 9.71
CA GLY A 37 11.28 -5.33 9.13
C GLY A 37 10.64 -6.29 10.13
N HIS A 38 10.30 -5.83 11.33
CA HIS A 38 9.62 -6.67 12.32
C HIS A 38 8.22 -7.10 11.86
N PRO A 39 7.85 -8.39 11.99
CA PRO A 39 6.64 -8.96 11.38
C PRO A 39 5.32 -8.55 12.05
N ASN A 40 5.35 -7.98 13.26
CA ASN A 40 4.13 -7.64 14.05
C ASN A 40 3.66 -6.18 13.88
N VAL A 41 4.17 -5.49 12.88
CA VAL A 41 3.85 -4.10 12.59
C VAL A 41 2.47 -4.06 11.90
N LYS A 42 1.49 -3.42 12.55
CA LYS A 42 0.11 -3.35 12.04
C LYS A 42 0.03 -2.62 10.70
N LEU A 43 -0.81 -3.12 9.79
CA LEU A 43 -1.04 -2.56 8.46
C LEU A 43 -1.48 -1.08 8.51
N GLU A 44 -2.32 -0.70 9.47
CA GLU A 44 -2.79 0.69 9.64
C GLU A 44 -1.63 1.67 9.81
N ALA A 45 -0.62 1.29 10.58
CA ALA A 45 0.49 2.17 10.88
C ALA A 45 1.51 2.23 9.72
N HIS A 46 1.54 1.23 8.83
CA HIS A 46 2.21 1.38 7.54
C HIS A 46 1.55 2.48 6.70
N PHE A 47 0.21 2.56 6.69
CA PHE A 47 -0.50 3.63 5.98
C PHE A 47 -0.23 5.00 6.60
N SER A 48 -0.28 5.13 7.93
CA SER A 48 0.02 6.40 8.62
C SER A 48 1.42 6.93 8.27
N CYS A 49 2.44 6.05 8.19
CA CYS A 49 3.79 6.45 7.77
C CYS A 49 3.83 6.95 6.32
N VAL A 50 3.17 6.24 5.41
CA VAL A 50 3.18 6.54 3.97
C VAL A 50 2.39 7.84 3.71
N GLU A 51 1.27 8.03 4.40
CA GLU A 51 0.50 9.28 4.37
C GLU A 51 1.29 10.46 4.94
N ALA A 52 1.98 10.30 6.07
CA ALA A 52 2.84 11.34 6.65
C ALA A 52 4.01 11.73 5.73
N LEU A 53 4.40 10.84 4.82
CA LEU A 53 5.39 11.10 3.78
C LEU A 53 4.76 11.65 2.49
N GLY A 54 3.45 11.88 2.42
CA GLY A 54 2.75 12.30 1.21
C GLY A 54 2.87 11.29 0.07
N LEU A 55 3.09 10.02 0.42
CA LEU A 55 3.13 8.92 -0.52
C LEU A 55 1.72 8.30 -0.62
N THR A 56 1.44 7.67 -1.76
CA THR A 56 0.18 6.97 -1.98
C THR A 56 0.09 5.68 -1.13
N PRO A 57 -1.10 5.33 -0.59
CA PRO A 57 -1.36 4.04 0.05
C PRO A 57 -0.98 2.82 -0.82
N MET A 58 -0.89 3.00 -2.14
CA MET A 58 -0.45 1.96 -3.09
C MET A 58 0.97 1.45 -2.80
N ALA A 59 1.84 2.26 -2.18
CA ALA A 59 3.17 1.83 -1.76
C ALA A 59 3.13 0.71 -0.70
N VAL A 60 2.03 0.59 0.05
CA VAL A 60 1.80 -0.49 1.03
C VAL A 60 0.93 -1.60 0.42
N LEU A 61 -0.16 -1.22 -0.24
CA LEU A 61 -1.15 -2.19 -0.74
C LEU A 61 -0.61 -3.06 -1.85
N LEU A 62 0.13 -2.50 -2.81
CA LEU A 62 0.59 -3.25 -3.97
C LEU A 62 1.56 -4.37 -3.58
N PRO A 63 2.64 -4.13 -2.79
CA PRO A 63 3.49 -5.23 -2.33
C PRO A 63 2.74 -6.27 -1.49
N THR A 64 1.77 -5.85 -0.69
CA THR A 64 0.97 -6.74 0.17
C THR A 64 0.08 -7.66 -0.66
N LEU A 65 -0.57 -7.14 -1.70
CA LEU A 65 -1.41 -7.94 -2.62
C LEU A 65 -0.58 -8.97 -3.39
N PHE A 66 0.57 -8.57 -3.94
CA PHE A 66 1.46 -9.49 -4.65
C PHE A 66 1.98 -10.60 -3.74
N ALA A 67 2.40 -10.25 -2.52
CA ALA A 67 2.85 -11.22 -1.53
C ALA A 67 1.73 -12.21 -1.14
N ALA A 68 0.51 -11.74 -0.93
CA ALA A 68 -0.65 -12.59 -0.61
C ALA A 68 -0.96 -13.61 -1.72
N GLN A 69 -0.75 -13.22 -2.98
CA GLN A 69 -0.94 -14.08 -4.15
C GLN A 69 0.28 -14.96 -4.47
N ARG A 70 1.38 -14.84 -3.70
CA ARG A 70 2.68 -15.49 -3.96
C ARG A 70 3.24 -15.17 -5.36
N VAL A 71 2.90 -13.99 -5.88
CA VAL A 71 3.41 -13.48 -7.16
C VAL A 71 4.55 -12.50 -6.86
N PRO A 72 5.71 -12.62 -7.53
CA PRO A 72 6.79 -11.64 -7.35
C PRO A 72 6.33 -10.26 -7.82
N LEU A 73 6.60 -9.23 -7.02
CA LEU A 73 6.32 -7.85 -7.41
C LEU A 73 7.31 -7.41 -8.50
N PRO A 74 6.84 -7.03 -9.71
CA PRO A 74 7.70 -6.51 -10.75
C PRO A 74 8.49 -5.27 -10.26
N PRO A 75 9.83 -5.24 -10.35
CA PRO A 75 10.64 -4.12 -9.87
C PRO A 75 10.27 -2.78 -10.53
N GLN A 76 9.80 -2.81 -11.77
CA GLN A 76 9.37 -1.64 -12.53
C GLN A 76 8.15 -0.96 -11.90
N LEU A 77 7.28 -1.71 -11.21
CA LEU A 77 6.15 -1.14 -10.49
C LEU A 77 6.61 -0.30 -9.30
N LEU A 78 7.71 -0.68 -8.64
CA LEU A 78 8.29 0.12 -7.54
C LEU A 78 8.87 1.46 -8.00
N GLN A 79 9.21 1.56 -9.29
CA GLN A 79 9.74 2.78 -9.92
C GLN A 79 8.63 3.61 -10.59
N SER A 80 7.40 3.08 -10.66
CA SER A 80 6.28 3.73 -11.33
C SER A 80 5.60 4.79 -10.46
N ASN A 81 4.85 5.69 -11.09
CA ASN A 81 3.98 6.63 -10.37
C ASN A 81 2.78 5.88 -9.77
N LEU A 82 2.98 5.33 -8.57
CA LEU A 82 1.95 4.58 -7.85
C LEU A 82 0.72 5.43 -7.52
N THR A 83 0.80 6.76 -7.55
CA THR A 83 -0.35 7.64 -7.27
C THR A 83 -1.43 7.50 -8.34
N ALA A 84 -1.03 7.32 -9.61
CA ALA A 84 -1.96 7.12 -10.71
C ALA A 84 -2.65 5.74 -10.67
N LEU A 85 -2.08 4.78 -9.93
CA LEU A 85 -2.57 3.41 -9.88
C LEU A 85 -3.87 3.27 -9.06
N GLY A 86 -4.05 4.11 -8.03
CA GLY A 86 -5.24 4.06 -7.17
C GLY A 86 -6.57 4.17 -7.95
N PRO A 87 -6.76 5.24 -8.74
CA PRO A 87 -7.97 5.40 -9.56
C PRO A 87 -8.18 4.25 -10.57
N ILE A 88 -7.11 3.75 -11.19
CA ILE A 88 -7.17 2.65 -12.17
C ILE A 88 -7.67 1.36 -11.51
N LEU A 89 -7.17 1.05 -10.32
CA LEU A 89 -7.59 -0.14 -9.57
C LEU A 89 -9.05 -0.05 -9.14
N VAL A 90 -9.50 1.12 -8.67
CA VAL A 90 -10.91 1.34 -8.31
C VAL A 90 -11.81 1.10 -9.52
N GLU A 91 -11.49 1.72 -10.67
CA GLU A 91 -12.26 1.55 -11.90
C GLU A 91 -12.29 0.10 -12.38
N THR A 92 -11.17 -0.62 -12.25
CA THR A 92 -11.07 -2.03 -12.63
C THR A 92 -11.94 -2.91 -11.74
N VAL A 93 -11.94 -2.68 -10.42
CA VAL A 93 -12.79 -3.41 -9.48
C VAL A 93 -14.27 -3.14 -9.74
N ILE A 94 -14.64 -1.89 -10.00
CA ILE A 94 -16.02 -1.52 -10.36
C ILE A 94 -16.44 -2.21 -11.66
N SER A 95 -15.62 -2.10 -12.71
CA SER A 95 -15.88 -2.70 -14.01
C SER A 95 -16.04 -4.21 -13.91
N TRP A 96 -15.18 -4.87 -13.13
CA TRP A 96 -15.28 -6.30 -12.85
C TRP A 96 -16.59 -6.64 -12.14
N HIS A 97 -16.95 -5.91 -11.08
CA HIS A 97 -18.16 -6.17 -10.30
C HIS A 97 -19.43 -5.98 -11.15
N VAL A 98 -19.50 -4.92 -11.96
CA VAL A 98 -20.62 -4.69 -12.89
C VAL A 98 -20.73 -5.82 -13.91
N GLY A 99 -19.60 -6.33 -14.41
CA GLY A 99 -19.57 -7.48 -15.30
C GLY A 99 -20.15 -8.74 -14.65
N GLU A 100 -19.82 -9.01 -13.39
CA GLU A 100 -20.37 -10.15 -12.63
C GLU A 100 -21.88 -10.00 -12.38
N LEU A 101 -22.34 -8.80 -11.99
CA LEU A 101 -23.77 -8.54 -11.80
C LEU A 101 -24.56 -8.74 -13.10
N ARG A 102 -24.05 -8.30 -14.24
CA ARG A 102 -24.69 -8.53 -15.54
C ARG A 102 -24.85 -10.02 -15.84
N LYS A 103 -23.79 -10.81 -15.62
CA LYS A 103 -23.85 -12.27 -15.83
C LYS A 103 -24.89 -12.93 -14.95
N PHE A 104 -24.99 -12.50 -13.69
CA PHE A 104 -25.97 -13.01 -12.73
C PHE A 104 -27.40 -12.73 -13.20
N LEU A 105 -27.71 -11.48 -13.53
CA LEU A 105 -29.05 -11.08 -14.00
C LEU A 105 -29.45 -11.80 -15.30
N THR A 106 -28.53 -11.96 -16.25
CA THR A 106 -28.82 -12.70 -17.50
C THR A 106 -29.00 -14.21 -17.33
N ARG A 107 -28.58 -14.79 -16.19
CA ARG A 107 -28.79 -16.21 -15.88
C ARG A 107 -30.14 -16.46 -15.20
N ASP A 108 -30.63 -15.50 -14.43
CA ASP A 108 -31.94 -15.58 -13.78
C ASP A 108 -33.10 -15.39 -14.77
N ASP A 109 -32.90 -14.68 -15.88
CA ASP A 109 -33.90 -14.50 -16.95
C ASP A 109 -34.14 -15.77 -17.83
N LEU A 110 -33.38 -16.85 -17.59
CA LEU A 110 -33.46 -18.13 -18.34
C LEU A 110 -33.93 -19.32 -17.49
N SER A 111 -34.37 -19.07 -16.25
CA SER A 111 -34.89 -20.09 -15.30
C SER A 111 -36.39 -19.93 -15.08
#